data_AF-A0A3R8R9C8-F1
#
_entry.id   AF-A0A3R8R9C8-F1
#
_cell.length_a   1.000
_cell.length_b   1.000
_cell.length_c   1.000
_cell.angle_alpha   90.00
_cell.angle_beta   90.00
_cell.angle_gamma   90.00
#
_symmetry.space_group_name_H-M   'P 1'
#
loop_
_entity.id
_entity.type
_entity.pdbx_description
1 polymer ?
#
loop_
_entity_poly.entity_id
_entity_poly.type
_entity_poly.pdbx_seq_one_letter_code
_entity_poly.pdbx_strand_id
1 'polypeptide(L)'
;MNSILFKQYRFQNAMLILSLLLILFNVSAQHNNHNGNYKSCSTSFQDIKNPAKSFSVEAVNNIYIQVEGNEGMFVFQDERYPDDILTYEINSYKGEIYNKEKDIYVYSCSRPLISNPNLERIIIYVNSDGSMNLMIEDESSTQVFFDLVKQ
;
A
#
# COMPACT_ATOMS: atom_id res chain seq x y z
N MET A 1 -31.03 53.74 -8.06
CA MET A 1 -29.68 53.21 -8.36
C MET A 1 -29.24 52.00 -7.52
N ASN A 2 -29.90 51.65 -6.41
CA ASN A 2 -29.43 50.55 -5.53
C ASN A 2 -29.75 49.11 -6.02
N SER A 3 -30.75 48.91 -6.90
CA SER A 3 -31.18 47.57 -7.30
C SER A 3 -30.21 46.84 -8.25
N ILE A 4 -29.46 47.58 -9.07
CA ILE A 4 -28.55 47.01 -10.08
C ILE A 4 -27.27 46.54 -9.42
N LEU A 5 -26.71 47.38 -8.52
CA LEU A 5 -25.55 47.03 -7.70
C LEU A 5 -25.84 45.79 -6.85
N PHE A 6 -27.01 45.72 -6.19
CA PHE A 6 -27.38 44.57 -5.38
C PHE A 6 -27.50 43.25 -6.17
N LYS A 7 -27.99 43.31 -7.42
CA LYS A 7 -28.03 42.14 -8.32
C LYS A 7 -26.64 41.70 -8.78
N GLN A 8 -25.74 42.64 -9.07
CA GLN A 8 -24.35 42.34 -9.44
C GLN A 8 -23.59 41.67 -8.29
N TYR A 9 -23.73 42.15 -7.05
CA TYR A 9 -23.10 41.53 -5.87
C TYR A 9 -23.59 40.10 -5.62
N ARG A 10 -24.90 39.84 -5.80
CA ARG A 10 -25.44 38.48 -5.67
C ARG A 10 -24.90 37.52 -6.74
N PHE A 11 -24.73 38.00 -7.97
CA PHE A 11 -24.19 37.20 -9.07
C PHE A 11 -22.71 36.87 -8.88
N GLN A 12 -21.91 37.85 -8.44
CA GLN A 12 -20.48 37.64 -8.13
C GLN A 12 -20.29 36.65 -6.97
N ASN A 13 -21.08 36.77 -5.90
CA ASN A 13 -21.02 35.83 -4.78
C ASN A 13 -21.45 34.42 -5.18
N ALA A 14 -22.49 34.28 -6.02
CA ALA A 14 -22.93 32.98 -6.52
C ALA A 14 -21.86 32.31 -7.41
N MET A 15 -21.20 33.08 -8.29
CA MET A 15 -20.05 32.61 -9.07
C MET A 15 -18.90 32.16 -8.17
N LEU A 16 -18.55 32.94 -7.14
CA LEU A 16 -17.45 32.63 -6.23
C LEU A 16 -17.72 31.35 -5.42
N ILE A 17 -18.96 31.17 -4.94
CA ILE A 17 -19.41 29.96 -4.25
C ILE A 17 -19.35 28.75 -5.19
N LEU A 18 -19.79 28.90 -6.45
CA LEU A 18 -19.75 27.83 -7.45
C LEU A 18 -18.31 27.43 -7.79
N SER A 19 -17.41 28.40 -7.93
CA SER A 19 -15.97 28.15 -8.12
C SER A 19 -15.35 27.40 -6.94
N LEU A 20 -15.72 27.77 -5.71
CA LEU A 20 -15.22 27.10 -4.51
C LEU A 20 -15.74 25.66 -4.39
N LEU A 21 -17.01 25.43 -4.74
CA LEU A 21 -17.59 24.10 -4.84
C LEU A 21 -16.85 23.22 -5.87
N LEU A 22 -16.55 23.76 -7.05
CA LEU A 22 -15.82 23.04 -8.10
C LEU A 22 -14.38 22.68 -7.70
N ILE A 23 -13.71 23.52 -6.91
CA ILE A 23 -12.37 23.21 -6.37
C ILE A 23 -12.47 22.08 -5.33
N LEU A 24 -13.49 22.08 -4.46
CA LEU A 24 -13.68 21.03 -3.44
C LEU A 24 -13.99 19.65 -4.05
N PHE A 25 -14.66 19.58 -5.20
CA PHE A 25 -14.90 18.32 -5.90
C PHE A 25 -13.65 17.71 -6.58
N ASN A 26 -12.57 18.48 -6.76
CA ASN A 26 -11.34 17.98 -7.40
C ASN A 26 -10.27 17.49 -6.41
N VAL A 27 -10.43 17.70 -5.09
CA VAL A 27 -9.39 17.40 -4.08
C VAL A 27 -9.46 15.98 -3.54
N SER A 28 -10.44 15.16 -3.92
CA SER A 28 -10.62 13.84 -3.31
C SER A 28 -10.78 12.73 -4.33
N ALA A 29 -9.66 12.26 -4.90
CA ALA A 29 -9.48 10.86 -5.27
C ALA A 29 -8.13 10.67 -5.96
N GLN A 30 -7.07 10.39 -5.18
CA GLN A 30 -6.04 9.38 -5.48
C GLN A 30 -5.25 9.13 -4.18
N HIS A 31 -5.93 8.59 -3.16
CA HIS A 31 -5.21 7.88 -2.10
C HIS A 31 -4.95 6.49 -2.67
N ASN A 32 -3.69 6.09 -2.81
CA ASN A 32 -3.27 4.76 -3.27
C ASN A 32 -3.80 3.72 -2.28
N ASN A 33 -5.06 3.29 -2.46
CA ASN A 33 -5.74 2.49 -1.45
C ASN A 33 -5.45 1.00 -1.68
N HIS A 34 -4.18 0.64 -1.48
CA HIS A 34 -3.77 -0.76 -1.38
C HIS A 34 -4.37 -1.45 -0.14
N ASN A 35 -5.08 -0.72 0.73
CA ASN A 35 -5.65 -1.31 1.93
C ASN A 35 -6.72 -2.35 1.58
N GLY A 36 -6.79 -3.39 2.39
CA GLY A 36 -7.75 -4.47 2.28
C GLY A 36 -7.16 -5.83 2.57
N ASN A 37 -7.99 -6.84 2.38
CA ASN A 37 -7.62 -8.24 2.48
C ASN A 37 -7.27 -8.78 1.09
N TYR A 38 -6.21 -9.55 1.00
CA TYR A 38 -5.71 -10.19 -0.21
C TYR A 38 -5.43 -11.66 0.06
N LYS A 39 -5.48 -12.43 -1.01
CA LYS A 39 -5.04 -13.82 -1.04
C LYS A 39 -3.96 -13.97 -2.11
N SER A 40 -2.86 -14.63 -1.76
CA SER A 40 -1.83 -15.07 -2.71
C SER A 40 -1.73 -16.59 -2.64
N CYS A 41 -1.68 -17.26 -3.78
CA CYS A 41 -1.58 -18.72 -3.85
C CYS A 41 -0.16 -19.22 -4.12
N SER A 42 0.80 -18.31 -4.32
CA SER A 42 2.18 -18.66 -4.65
C SER A 42 3.16 -17.71 -3.96
N THR A 43 4.20 -18.28 -3.37
CA THR A 43 5.25 -17.52 -2.67
C THR A 43 6.63 -18.06 -2.98
N SER A 44 7.64 -17.19 -2.91
CA SER A 44 9.05 -17.59 -2.95
C SER A 44 9.80 -16.97 -1.79
N PHE A 45 10.76 -17.71 -1.26
CA PHE A 45 11.72 -17.26 -0.27
C PHE A 45 13.13 -17.45 -0.83
N GLN A 46 13.97 -16.44 -0.71
CA GLN A 46 15.36 -16.47 -1.11
C GLN A 46 16.25 -16.13 0.08
N ASP A 47 17.13 -17.05 0.45
CA ASP A 47 18.16 -16.84 1.47
C ASP A 47 19.43 -16.32 0.78
N ILE A 48 19.86 -15.11 1.15
CA ILE A 48 21.02 -14.44 0.54
C ILE A 48 22.32 -15.15 0.94
N LYS A 49 22.40 -15.67 2.16
CA LYS A 49 23.63 -16.30 2.70
C LYS A 49 23.75 -17.75 2.26
N ASN A 50 22.63 -18.45 2.08
CA ASN A 50 22.59 -19.83 1.68
C ASN A 50 21.52 -20.08 0.60
N PRO A 51 21.84 -19.82 -0.68
CA PRO A 51 20.89 -19.96 -1.78
C PRO A 51 20.23 -21.35 -1.88
N ALA A 52 20.87 -22.42 -1.39
CA ALA A 52 20.30 -23.77 -1.38
C ALA A 52 19.09 -23.92 -0.43
N LYS A 53 18.86 -22.95 0.47
CA LYS A 53 17.66 -22.86 1.32
C LYS A 53 16.53 -22.06 0.69
N SER A 54 16.75 -21.49 -0.50
CA SER A 54 15.70 -20.76 -1.22
C SER A 54 14.68 -21.75 -1.78
N PHE A 55 13.41 -21.36 -1.80
CA PHE A 55 12.33 -22.18 -2.31
C PHE A 55 11.24 -21.32 -2.96
N SER A 56 10.44 -21.97 -3.81
CA SER A 56 9.17 -21.45 -4.27
C SER A 56 8.12 -22.54 -4.08
N VAL A 57 6.94 -22.14 -3.64
CA VAL A 57 5.89 -23.08 -3.26
C VAL A 57 4.52 -22.47 -3.52
N GLU A 58 3.60 -23.32 -3.97
CA GLU A 58 2.17 -23.03 -3.98
C GLU A 58 1.65 -23.13 -2.55
N ALA A 59 1.29 -22.00 -1.98
CA ALA A 59 0.77 -21.89 -0.62
C ALA A 59 -0.22 -20.73 -0.57
N VAL A 60 -1.37 -20.99 0.07
CA VAL A 60 -2.38 -19.96 0.26
C VAL A 60 -1.98 -19.10 1.44
N ASN A 61 -1.78 -17.81 1.17
CA ASN A 61 -1.43 -16.80 2.15
C ASN A 61 -2.54 -15.75 2.20
N ASN A 62 -3.04 -15.49 3.41
CA ASN A 62 -3.94 -14.38 3.69
C ASN A 62 -3.08 -13.16 4.06
N ILE A 63 -3.35 -12.03 3.40
CA ILE A 63 -2.55 -10.81 3.54
C ILE A 63 -3.50 -9.66 3.84
N TYR A 64 -3.30 -8.98 4.95
CA TYR A 64 -4.01 -7.74 5.28
C TYR A 64 -3.06 -6.56 5.16
N ILE A 65 -3.50 -5.54 4.44
CA ILE A 65 -2.78 -4.29 4.23
C ILE A 65 -3.61 -3.16 4.82
N GLN A 66 -3.03 -2.38 5.74
CA GLN A 66 -3.59 -1.12 6.20
C GLN A 66 -2.50 -0.07 6.21
N VAL A 67 -2.67 0.98 5.41
CA VAL A 67 -1.77 2.12 5.30
C VAL A 67 -2.58 3.41 5.41
N GLU A 68 -2.22 4.26 6.37
CA GLU A 68 -2.79 5.59 6.57
C GLU A 68 -1.64 6.60 6.66
N GLY A 69 -1.37 7.31 5.56
CA GLY A 69 -0.21 8.18 5.45
C GLY A 69 1.10 7.41 5.63
N ASN A 70 1.79 7.63 6.76
CA ASN A 70 3.07 6.99 7.10
C ASN A 70 2.93 5.91 8.17
N GLU A 71 1.71 5.57 8.56
CA GLU A 71 1.40 4.62 9.63
C GLU A 71 0.57 3.45 9.09
N GLY A 72 0.50 2.39 9.87
CA GLY A 72 -0.29 1.21 9.55
C GLY A 72 0.48 -0.09 9.74
N MET A 73 0.02 -1.15 9.12
CA MET A 73 0.61 -2.47 9.25
C MET A 73 0.32 -3.37 8.04
N PHE A 74 1.21 -4.33 7.87
CA PHE A 74 1.01 -5.49 7.02
C PHE A 74 0.92 -6.73 7.90
N VAL A 75 -0.05 -7.59 7.62
CA VAL A 75 -0.25 -8.84 8.35
C VAL A 75 -0.31 -9.99 7.35
N PHE A 76 0.46 -11.04 7.60
CA PHE A 76 0.57 -12.21 6.75
C PHE A 76 0.26 -13.47 7.56
N GLN A 77 -0.50 -14.38 6.97
CA GLN A 77 -0.79 -15.69 7.53
C GLN A 77 -0.71 -16.73 6.42
N ASP A 78 0.15 -17.72 6.59
CA ASP A 78 0.11 -18.94 5.78
C ASP A 78 -1.02 -19.83 6.29
N GLU A 79 -1.98 -20.21 5.43
CA GLU A 79 -3.14 -21.03 5.84
C GLU A 79 -2.73 -22.39 6.43
N ARG A 80 -1.53 -22.89 6.12
CA ARG A 80 -0.99 -24.14 6.68
C ARG A 80 -0.56 -23.99 8.14
N TYR A 81 -0.23 -22.77 8.57
CA TYR A 81 0.22 -22.43 9.91
C TYR A 81 -0.62 -21.25 10.44
N PRO A 82 -1.93 -21.48 10.71
CA PRO A 82 -2.87 -20.40 10.95
C PRO A 82 -2.58 -19.58 12.23
N ASP A 83 -1.85 -20.16 13.18
CA ASP A 83 -1.46 -19.51 14.43
C ASP A 83 -0.17 -18.67 14.29
N ASP A 84 0.61 -18.87 13.22
CA ASP A 84 1.88 -18.18 12.98
C ASP A 84 1.68 -16.93 12.13
N ILE A 85 1.07 -15.91 12.76
CA ILE A 85 0.79 -14.62 12.11
C ILE A 85 2.05 -13.75 12.13
N LEU A 86 2.44 -13.25 10.96
CA LEU A 86 3.54 -12.29 10.81
C LEU A 86 2.97 -10.88 10.69
N THR A 87 3.30 -10.01 11.64
CA THR A 87 2.89 -8.59 11.62
C THR A 87 4.10 -7.69 11.44
N TYR A 88 3.96 -6.72 10.54
CA TYR A 88 4.95 -5.69 10.23
C TYR A 88 4.29 -4.32 10.40
N GLU A 89 4.73 -3.55 11.40
CA GLU A 89 4.27 -2.18 11.62
C GLU A 89 5.04 -1.22 10.73
N ILE A 90 4.35 -0.25 10.11
CA ILE A 90 4.96 0.74 9.25
C ILE A 90 5.61 1.82 10.11
N ASN A 91 6.92 1.99 9.95
CA ASN A 91 7.68 3.06 10.58
C ASN A 91 7.66 4.32 9.71
N SER A 92 7.76 4.17 8.38
CA SER A 92 7.73 5.28 7.42
C SER A 92 7.56 4.82 5.98
N TYR A 93 6.93 5.67 5.17
CA TYR A 93 7.00 5.57 3.71
C TYR A 93 8.39 5.99 3.20
N LYS A 94 8.97 5.20 2.32
CA LYS A 94 10.30 5.45 1.73
C LYS A 94 10.25 6.00 0.31
N GLY A 95 9.11 5.90 -0.36
CA GLY A 95 8.88 6.53 -1.65
C GLY A 95 8.23 5.61 -2.68
N GLU A 96 7.99 6.20 -3.83
CA GLU A 96 7.39 5.58 -5.02
C GLU A 96 8.33 5.65 -6.21
N ILE A 97 8.30 4.60 -7.02
CA ILE A 97 8.93 4.59 -8.34
C ILE A 97 7.83 4.31 -9.35
N TYR A 98 7.52 5.33 -10.15
CA TYR A 98 6.60 5.21 -11.28
C TYR A 98 7.40 4.98 -12.56
N ASN A 99 7.11 3.89 -13.25
CA ASN A 99 7.53 3.73 -14.64
C ASN A 99 6.35 3.21 -15.47
N LYS A 100 6.46 3.24 -16.80
CA LYS A 100 5.34 2.89 -17.70
C LYS A 100 4.79 1.47 -17.51
N GLU A 101 5.54 0.59 -16.84
CA GLU A 101 5.22 -0.83 -16.69
C GLU A 101 4.77 -1.18 -15.27
N LYS A 102 5.21 -0.42 -14.26
CA LYS A 102 4.96 -0.69 -12.85
C LYS A 102 5.01 0.56 -11.98
N ASP A 103 4.13 0.55 -10.99
CA ASP A 103 4.18 1.45 -9.84
C ASP A 103 4.74 0.66 -8.65
N ILE A 104 5.77 1.20 -8.00
CA ILE A 104 6.44 0.55 -6.88
C ILE A 104 6.29 1.43 -5.65
N TYR A 105 5.85 0.86 -4.54
CA TYR A 105 5.71 1.55 -3.26
C TYR A 105 6.60 0.89 -2.22
N VAL A 106 7.41 1.67 -1.52
CA VAL A 106 8.39 1.15 -0.55
C VAL A 106 8.06 1.66 0.86
N TYR A 107 7.91 0.73 1.79
CA TYR A 107 7.68 0.99 3.20
C TYR A 107 8.83 0.42 4.02
N SER A 108 9.20 1.13 5.07
CA SER A 108 10.07 0.59 6.10
C SER A 108 9.24 0.18 7.29
N CYS A 109 9.46 -1.05 7.74
CA CYS A 109 8.65 -1.70 8.74
C CYS A 109 9.50 -2.28 9.88
N SER A 110 8.84 -2.58 10.99
CA SER A 110 9.42 -3.29 12.12
C SER A 110 8.51 -4.45 12.54
N ARG A 111 9.09 -5.50 13.13
CA ARG A 111 8.33 -6.63 13.70
C ARG A 111 8.21 -6.45 15.22
N PRO A 112 7.03 -6.08 15.76
CA PRO A 112 6.88 -5.68 17.16
C PRO A 112 7.14 -6.81 18.17
N LEU A 113 6.98 -8.07 17.77
CA LEU A 113 7.09 -9.23 18.65
C LEU A 113 8.52 -9.81 18.77
N ILE A 114 9.52 -9.19 18.16
CA ILE A 114 10.92 -9.64 18.22
C ILE A 114 11.69 -8.72 19.17
N SER A 115 12.49 -9.31 20.08
CA SER A 115 13.31 -8.61 21.08
C SER A 115 14.37 -7.65 20.52
N ASN A 116 14.50 -7.58 19.20
CA ASN A 116 15.19 -6.53 18.46
C ASN A 116 14.44 -6.39 17.11
N PRO A 117 13.56 -5.39 16.95
CA PRO A 117 12.81 -5.25 15.71
C PRO A 117 13.78 -4.91 14.57
N ASN A 118 14.10 -5.91 13.75
CA ASN A 118 14.86 -5.68 12.54
C ASN A 118 14.09 -4.71 11.65
N LEU A 119 14.83 -3.82 10.99
CA LEU A 119 14.25 -2.91 10.01
C LEU A 119 14.07 -3.69 8.70
N GLU A 120 12.82 -3.85 8.32
CA GLU A 120 12.40 -4.61 7.16
C GLU A 120 11.92 -3.63 6.09
N ARG A 121 11.99 -4.03 4.82
CA ARG A 121 11.35 -3.32 3.72
C ARG A 121 10.19 -4.13 3.20
N ILE A 122 9.02 -3.51 3.12
CA ILE A 122 7.89 -4.06 2.39
C ILE A 122 7.72 -3.25 1.11
N ILE A 123 7.68 -3.95 -0.02
CA ILE A 123 7.63 -3.36 -1.35
C ILE A 123 6.38 -3.90 -2.05
N ILE A 124 5.52 -2.99 -2.51
CA ILE A 124 4.34 -3.33 -3.31
C ILE A 124 4.68 -3.01 -4.76
N TYR A 125 4.55 -3.99 -5.64
CA TYR A 125 4.62 -3.83 -7.08
C TYR A 125 3.21 -3.87 -7.64
N VAL A 126 2.79 -2.82 -8.34
CA VAL A 126 1.54 -2.79 -9.11
C VAL A 126 1.91 -2.76 -10.58
N ASN A 127 1.61 -3.85 -11.28
CA ASN A 127 1.87 -3.96 -12.71
C ASN A 127 0.83 -3.15 -13.51
N SER A 128 1.17 -2.84 -14.76
CA SER A 128 0.28 -2.09 -15.67
C SER A 128 -1.11 -2.71 -15.92
N ASP A 129 -1.26 -4.02 -15.70
CA ASP A 129 -2.55 -4.73 -15.79
C ASP A 129 -3.35 -4.70 -14.47
N GLY A 130 -2.83 -4.04 -13.44
CA GLY A 130 -3.41 -3.94 -12.11
C GLY A 130 -3.08 -5.13 -11.20
N SER A 131 -2.36 -6.15 -11.68
CA SER A 131 -1.89 -7.23 -10.83
C SER A 131 -0.85 -6.71 -9.83
N MET A 132 -0.83 -7.32 -8.64
CA MET A 132 -0.02 -6.85 -7.53
C MET A 132 0.86 -7.98 -6.99
N ASN A 133 2.14 -7.67 -6.76
CA ASN A 133 3.06 -8.53 -6.02
C ASN A 133 3.51 -7.79 -4.76
N LEU A 134 3.78 -8.54 -3.70
CA LEU A 134 4.31 -7.98 -2.45
C LEU A 134 5.62 -8.67 -2.11
N MET A 135 6.64 -7.89 -1.81
CA MET A 135 7.94 -8.38 -1.35
C MET A 135 8.23 -7.90 0.07
N ILE A 136 8.74 -8.80 0.89
CA ILE A 136 9.36 -8.51 2.19
C ILE A 136 10.86 -8.73 2.01
N GLU A 137 11.68 -7.80 2.48
CA GLU A 137 13.13 -7.84 2.35
C GLU A 137 13.81 -7.42 3.65
N ASP A 138 14.79 -8.23 4.07
CA ASP A 138 15.75 -7.93 5.12
C ASP A 138 17.21 -8.08 4.63
N GLU A 139 18.18 -7.92 5.54
CA GLU A 139 19.61 -8.03 5.21
C GLU A 139 20.05 -9.45 4.79
N SER A 140 19.22 -10.45 5.04
CA SER A 140 19.53 -11.88 4.91
C SER A 140 18.63 -12.64 3.95
N SER A 141 17.46 -12.10 3.60
CA SER A 141 16.47 -12.80 2.81
C SER A 141 15.49 -11.88 2.10
N THR A 142 14.84 -12.44 1.08
CA THR A 142 13.66 -11.86 0.45
C THR A 142 12.54 -12.88 0.40
N GLN A 143 11.30 -12.44 0.64
CA GLN A 143 10.10 -13.22 0.43
C GLN A 143 9.17 -12.47 -0.53
N VAL A 144 8.60 -13.16 -1.49
CA VAL A 144 7.66 -12.59 -2.47
C VAL A 144 6.35 -13.35 -2.41
N PHE A 145 5.24 -12.62 -2.42
CA PHE A 145 3.88 -13.12 -2.60
C PHE A 145 3.41 -12.64 -3.97
N PHE A 146 3.09 -13.60 -4.83
CA PHE A 146 2.73 -13.34 -6.21
C PHE A 146 1.22 -13.19 -6.38
N ASP A 147 0.81 -12.39 -7.36
CA ASP A 147 -0.55 -12.29 -7.86
C ASP A 147 -1.60 -12.12 -6.74
N LEU A 148 -1.43 -11.07 -5.92
CA LEU A 148 -2.35 -10.74 -4.84
C LEU A 148 -3.75 -10.48 -5.39
N VAL A 149 -4.71 -11.31 -4.99
CA VAL A 149 -6.14 -11.16 -5.33
C VAL A 149 -6.88 -10.56 -4.15
N LYS A 150 -7.41 -9.34 -4.33
CA LYS A 150 -8.23 -8.67 -3.33
C LYS A 150 -9.51 -9.47 -3.04
N GLN A 151 -9.85 -9.64 -1.77
CA GLN A 151 -11.04 -10.34 -1.29
C GLN A 151 -12.19 -9.38 -0.99
#